data_AF-A0A502GCP4-F1
#
_entry.id   AF-A0A502GCP4-F1
#
_cell.length_a   1.000
_cell.length_b   1.000
_cell.length_c   1.000
_cell.angle_alpha   90.00
_cell.angle_beta   90.00
_cell.angle_gamma   90.00
#
_symmetry.space_group_name_H-M   'P 1'
#
loop_
_entity.id
_entity.type
_entity.pdbx_description
1 polymer ?
#
loop_
_entity_poly.entity_id
_entity_poly.type
_entity_poly.pdbx_seq_one_letter_code
_entity_poly.pdbx_strand_id
1 'polypeptide(L)' 'MNRLPTEWEGSLADAIEAAFAKGNWELEDLVAALNRSRVRPRAGGEWTPENFQATMHELGA' A
#
# COMPACT_ATOMS: atom_id res chain seq x y z
N MET A 1 5.87 22.07 3.67
CA MET A 1 4.70 21.87 4.55
C MET A 1 4.74 20.41 5.00
N ASN A 2 4.72 20.12 6.30
CA ASN A 2 4.64 18.73 6.80
C ASN A 2 3.17 18.43 7.14
N ARG A 3 2.45 17.73 6.27
CA ARG A 3 1.09 17.25 6.58
C ARG A 3 1.19 15.97 7.39
N LEU A 4 0.34 15.82 8.39
CA LEU A 4 0.23 14.54 9.07
C LEU A 4 -0.35 13.50 8.10
N PRO A 5 0.18 12.27 8.09
CA PRO A 5 -0.46 11.18 7.38
C PRO A 5 -1.90 10.99 7.87
N THR A 6 -2.79 10.71 6.94
CA THR A 6 -4.16 10.26 7.25
C THR A 6 -4.13 8.85 7.85
N GLU A 7 -5.18 8.44 8.54
CA GLU A 7 -5.28 7.09 9.12
C GLU A 7 -5.12 5.98 8.06
N TRP A 8 -5.64 6.21 6.86
CA TRP A 8 -5.49 5.28 5.73
C TRP A 8 -4.03 5.19 5.26
N GLU A 9 -3.31 6.32 5.19
CA GLU A 9 -1.88 6.33 4.81
C GLU A 9 -1.03 5.61 5.86
N GLY A 10 -1.33 5.81 7.15
CA GLY A 10 -0.68 5.06 8.23
C GLY A 10 -0.96 3.55 8.15
N SER A 11 -2.23 3.16 7.97
CA SER A 11 -2.60 1.75 7.82
C SER A 11 -1.95 1.10 6.58
N LEU A 12 -1.79 1.85 5.49
CA LEU A 12 -1.11 1.40 4.29
C LEU A 12 0.39 1.18 4.55
N ALA A 13 1.04 2.10 5.25
CA ALA A 13 2.44 1.95 5.64
C ALA A 13 2.65 0.70 6.52
N ASP A 14 1.83 0.52 7.57
CA ASP A 14 1.88 -0.66 8.45
C ASP A 14 1.72 -1.96 7.67
N ALA A 15 0.82 -1.99 6.68
CA ALA A 15 0.58 -3.16 5.84
C ALA A 15 1.77 -3.47 4.91
N ILE A 16 2.40 -2.44 4.33
CA ILE A 16 3.60 -2.57 3.49
C ILE A 16 4.78 -3.08 4.34
N GLU A 17 5.01 -2.51 5.52
CA GLU A 17 6.06 -2.94 6.45
C GLU A 17 5.86 -4.42 6.85
N ALA A 18 4.63 -4.80 7.20
CA ALA A 18 4.30 -6.18 7.54
C ALA A 18 4.48 -7.16 6.37
N ALA A 19 4.27 -6.71 5.13
CA ALA A 19 4.51 -7.53 3.94
C ALA A 19 6.01 -7.77 3.71
N PHE A 20 6.83 -6.72 3.79
CA PHE A 20 8.28 -6.84 3.64
C PHE A 20 8.93 -7.69 4.76
N ALA A 21 8.47 -7.53 6.01
CA ALA A 21 8.92 -8.34 7.14
C ALA A 21 8.68 -9.86 6.94
N LYS A 22 7.76 -10.23 6.04
CA LYS A 22 7.42 -11.62 5.69
C LYS A 22 8.05 -12.13 4.39
N GLY A 23 8.94 -11.35 3.76
CA GLY A 23 9.62 -11.78 2.52
C GLY A 23 8.94 -11.40 1.22
N ASN A 24 7.85 -10.59 1.24
CA ASN A 24 7.15 -10.18 0.02
C ASN A 24 7.84 -8.94 -0.58
N TRP A 25 8.97 -9.15 -1.25
CA TRP A 25 9.87 -8.05 -1.65
C TRP A 25 9.63 -7.58 -3.08
N GLU A 26 9.07 -8.45 -3.91
CA GLU A 26 8.67 -8.12 -5.27
C GLU A 26 7.28 -7.48 -5.29
N LEU A 27 7.03 -6.62 -6.28
CA LEU A 27 5.77 -5.87 -6.38
C LEU A 27 4.53 -6.76 -6.42
N GLU A 28 4.59 -7.86 -7.18
CA GLU A 28 3.51 -8.85 -7.29
C GLU A 28 3.20 -9.47 -5.92
N ASP A 29 4.24 -9.84 -5.16
CA ASP A 29 4.10 -10.45 -3.83
C ASP A 29 3.56 -9.44 -2.82
N LEU A 30 4.02 -8.18 -2.89
CA LEU A 30 3.52 -7.09 -2.06
C LEU A 30 2.03 -6.84 -2.33
N VAL A 31 1.63 -6.72 -3.59
CA VAL A 31 0.22 -6.55 -4.00
C VAL A 31 -0.63 -7.72 -3.50
N ALA A 32 -0.15 -8.96 -3.67
CA ALA A 32 -0.83 -10.14 -3.15
C ALA A 32 -0.95 -10.11 -1.62
N ALA A 33 0.08 -9.66 -0.90
CA ALA A 33 0.06 -9.49 0.56
C ALA A 33 -0.94 -8.41 1.00
N LEU A 34 -0.99 -7.28 0.30
CA LEU A 34 -1.95 -6.20 0.56
C LEU A 34 -3.39 -6.64 0.32
N ASN A 35 -3.65 -7.43 -0.73
CA ASN A 35 -4.98 -7.99 -0.98
C ASN A 35 -5.44 -8.97 0.10
N ARG A 36 -4.51 -9.69 0.73
CA ARG A 36 -4.78 -10.51 1.93
C ARG A 36 -4.96 -9.68 3.21
N SER A 37 -4.53 -8.42 3.22
CA SER A 37 -4.73 -7.48 4.33
C SER A 37 -6.14 -6.89 4.31
N ARG A 38 -6.46 -6.04 5.30
CA ARG A 38 -7.71 -5.25 5.32
C ARG A 38 -7.62 -3.92 4.58
N VAL A 39 -6.42 -3.49 4.17
CA VAL A 39 -6.21 -2.21 3.49
C VAL A 39 -6.57 -2.36 2.02
N ARG A 40 -7.37 -1.42 1.50
CA ARG A 40 -7.84 -1.39 0.12
C ARG A 40 -7.46 -0.07 -0.55
N PRO A 41 -7.35 -0.02 -1.89
CA PRO A 41 -7.19 1.23 -2.61
C PRO A 41 -8.31 2.21 -2.24
N ARG A 42 -8.03 3.52 -2.25
CA ARG A 42 -9.06 4.55 -1.96
C ARG A 42 -10.24 4.49 -2.93
N ALA A 43 -9.97 4.10 -4.17
CA ALA A 43 -10.99 3.90 -5.20
C ALA A 43 -11.87 2.64 -4.98
N GLY A 44 -11.54 1.80 -4.00
CA GLY A 44 -12.14 0.48 -3.81
C GLY A 44 -11.54 -0.60 -4.72
N GLY A 45 -12.06 -1.82 -4.61
CA GLY A 45 -11.55 -2.98 -5.37
C GLY A 45 -10.26 -3.57 -4.81
N GLU A 46 -9.56 -4.35 -5.63
CA GLU A 46 -8.29 -5.00 -5.27
C GLU A 46 -7.08 -4.15 -5.67
N TRP A 47 -5.96 -4.35 -4.98
CA TRP A 47 -4.67 -3.84 -5.41
C TRP A 47 -4.23 -4.54 -6.69
N THR A 48 -3.71 -3.76 -7.61
CA THR A 48 -2.94 -4.22 -8.76
C THR A 48 -1.58 -3.50 -8.74
N PRO A 49 -0.54 -4.02 -9.42
CA PRO A 49 0.74 -3.33 -9.54
C PRO A 49 0.58 -1.88 -10.03
N GLU A 50 -0.30 -1.65 -11.01
CA GLU A 50 -0.52 -0.35 -11.63
C GLU A 50 -1.16 0.64 -10.65
N ASN A 51 -2.24 0.23 -9.96
CA ASN A 51 -2.92 1.14 -9.04
C ASN A 51 -2.10 1.39 -7.75
N PHE A 52 -1.27 0.42 -7.35
CA PHE A 52 -0.31 0.58 -6.27
C PHE A 52 0.75 1.62 -6.62
N GLN A 53 1.38 1.49 -7.79
CA GLN A 53 2.40 2.45 -8.24
C GLN A 53 1.83 3.86 -8.41
N ALA A 54 0.64 4.00 -9.00
CA ALA A 54 -0.04 5.28 -9.12
C ALA A 54 -0.28 5.92 -7.75
N THR A 55 -0.77 5.13 -6.80
CA THR A 55 -0.97 5.58 -5.41
C THR A 55 0.33 6.03 -4.76
N MET A 56 1.41 5.25 -4.88
CA MET A 56 2.72 5.62 -4.30
C MET A 56 3.28 6.90 -4.93
N HIS A 57 3.06 7.10 -6.22
CA HIS A 57 3.43 8.34 -6.91
C HIS A 57 2.65 9.55 -6.38
N GLU A 58 1.34 9.42 -6.17
CA GLU A 58 0.50 10.47 -5.59
C GLU A 58 0.88 10.80 -4.13
N LEU A 59 1.26 9.80 -3.34
CA LEU A 59 1.64 9.97 -1.94
C LEU A 59 3.05 10.56 -1.77
N GLY A 60 3.94 10.31 -2.73
CA GLY A 60 5.32 10.82 -2.73
C GLY A 60 5.49 12.21 -3.38
N ALA A 61 4.44 12.75 -4.00
CA ALA A 61 4.40 14.10 -4.58
C ALA A 61 4.16 15.19 -3.51
#